data_AF-W2T9J2-F1
#
_entry.id   AF-W2T9J2-F1
#
_cell.length_a   1.000
_cell.length_b   1.000
_cell.length_c   1.000
_cell.angle_alpha   90.00
_cell.angle_beta   90.00
_cell.angle_gamma   90.00
#
_symmetry.space_group_name_H-M   'P 1'
#
loop_
_entity.id
_entity.type
_entity.pdbx_description
1 polymer ?
#
loop_
_entity_poly.entity_id
_entity_poly.type
_entity_poly.pdbx_seq_one_letter_code
_entity_poly.pdbx_strand_id
1 'polypeptide(L)'
;MVKNIDPFKQITTRIGCLRMTECGSIQALYRTILVAYTPISSYEEVEAFFVNLKRSYRENHTYCKVVIGDFNAKVGPKRTSGKLHTGTHGLQWNEQGERLPELIMITKSTHGNSQFQKFASLRWTWESSDGGYHNETDHIIISKRFCLTDVAVVPKFYTGSDHGLL
;
A
#
# COMPACT_ATOMS: atom_id res chain seq x y z
N MET A 1 26.72 -8.23 -16.39
CA MET A 1 25.31 -7.79 -16.21
C MET A 1 25.13 -7.46 -14.73
N VAL A 2 24.96 -6.19 -14.36
CA VAL A 2 24.74 -5.83 -12.95
C VAL A 2 23.30 -6.22 -12.60
N LYS A 3 23.12 -7.18 -11.68
CA LYS A 3 21.79 -7.54 -11.18
C LYS A 3 21.35 -6.45 -10.19
N ASN A 4 20.39 -5.62 -10.61
CA ASN A 4 19.85 -4.53 -9.79
C ASN A 4 18.61 -4.95 -8.97
N ILE A 5 18.22 -6.23 -9.04
CA ILE A 5 17.02 -6.76 -8.41
C ILE A 5 17.40 -8.06 -7.71
N ASP A 6 17.13 -8.13 -6.41
CA ASP A 6 17.28 -9.34 -5.62
C ASP A 6 16.14 -10.33 -5.92
N PRO A 7 16.34 -11.64 -5.71
CA PRO A 7 15.25 -12.61 -5.82
C PRO A 7 14.06 -12.23 -4.93
N PHE A 8 12.85 -12.43 -5.44
CA PHE A 8 11.63 -12.24 -4.66
C PHE A 8 11.61 -13.17 -3.45
N LYS A 9 11.36 -12.59 -2.27
CA LYS A 9 11.26 -13.32 -1.01
C LYS A 9 9.81 -13.39 -0.56
N GLN A 10 9.23 -14.58 -0.58
CA GLN A 10 7.96 -14.84 0.07
C GLN A 10 8.17 -14.92 1.58
N ILE A 11 7.48 -14.05 2.34
CA ILE A 11 7.60 -13.99 3.81
C ILE A 11 6.47 -14.80 4.44
N THR A 12 5.25 -14.62 3.93
CA THR A 12 4.08 -15.45 4.23
C THR A 12 3.34 -15.73 2.92
N THR A 13 2.23 -16.47 2.98
CA THR A 13 1.31 -16.63 1.84
C THR A 13 0.69 -15.30 1.37
N ARG A 14 0.74 -14.25 2.22
CA ARG A 14 0.10 -12.95 2.00
C ARG A 14 1.06 -11.77 1.94
N ILE A 15 2.36 -12.00 2.23
CA ILE A 15 3.38 -10.95 2.27
C ILE A 15 4.58 -11.39 1.44
N GLY A 16 4.91 -10.59 0.44
CA GLY A 16 6.08 -10.71 -0.40
C GLY A 16 7.05 -9.54 -0.22
N CYS A 17 8.32 -9.75 -0.53
CA CYS A 17 9.35 -8.72 -0.48
C CYS A 17 10.23 -8.76 -1.72
N LEU A 18 10.38 -7.62 -2.37
CA LEU A 18 11.33 -7.39 -3.44
C LEU A 18 12.30 -6.28 -3.02
N ARG A 19 13.59 -6.52 -3.23
CA ARG A 19 14.63 -5.51 -2.99
C ARG A 19 15.33 -5.20 -4.30
N MET A 20 15.60 -3.93 -4.54
CA MET A 20 16.24 -3.44 -5.75
C MET A 20 17.24 -2.33 -5.44
N THR A 21 18.26 -2.18 -6.25
CA THR A 21 19.27 -1.12 -6.17
C THR A 21 19.10 -0.10 -7.28
N GLU A 22 19.33 1.16 -6.94
CA GLU A 22 19.33 2.23 -7.94
C GLU A 22 20.67 2.24 -8.71
N CYS A 23 20.59 2.10 -10.04
CA CYS A 23 21.77 2.10 -10.91
C CYS A 23 22.31 3.54 -11.04
N GLY A 24 23.60 3.75 -10.77
CA GLY A 24 24.29 5.02 -11.04
C GLY A 24 24.44 6.00 -9.87
N SER A 25 24.03 5.62 -8.65
CA SER A 25 24.35 6.40 -7.44
C SER A 25 25.75 6.04 -6.90
N ILE A 26 26.50 7.04 -6.41
CA ILE A 26 27.86 6.87 -5.82
C ILE A 26 27.83 5.93 -4.60
N GLN A 27 26.65 5.77 -3.97
CA GLN A 27 26.39 4.89 -2.85
C GLN A 27 25.15 4.07 -3.19
N ALA A 28 25.22 2.73 -3.12
CA ALA A 28 24.11 1.86 -3.49
C ALA A 28 22.85 2.15 -2.63
N LEU A 29 21.89 2.88 -3.20
CA LEU A 29 20.59 3.12 -2.58
C LEU A 29 19.66 1.96 -2.87
N TYR A 30 19.41 1.14 -1.85
CA TYR A 30 18.41 0.07 -1.95
C TYR A 30 17.00 0.63 -1.76
N ARG A 31 16.03 0.06 -2.48
CA ARG A 31 14.59 0.23 -2.28
C ARG A 31 13.96 -1.12 -1.99
N THR A 32 12.97 -1.13 -1.10
CA THR A 32 12.19 -2.34 -0.80
C THR A 32 10.74 -2.11 -1.20
N ILE A 33 10.16 -3.09 -1.89
CA ILE A 33 8.73 -3.20 -2.12
C ILE A 33 8.23 -4.39 -1.29
N LEU A 34 7.30 -4.12 -0.39
CA LEU A 34 6.53 -5.14 0.31
C LEU A 34 5.17 -5.24 -0.39
N VAL A 35 4.85 -6.43 -0.88
CA VAL A 35 3.54 -6.73 -1.46
C VAL A 35 2.71 -7.40 -0.37
N ALA A 36 1.50 -6.91 -0.14
CA ALA A 36 0.65 -7.29 0.97
C ALA A 36 -0.77 -7.58 0.48
N TYR A 37 -1.38 -8.66 1.00
CA TYR A 37 -2.80 -8.96 0.80
C TYR A 37 -3.46 -9.27 2.15
N THR A 38 -4.23 -8.34 2.68
CA THR A 38 -4.87 -8.51 4.01
C THR A 38 -5.94 -9.61 3.93
N PRO A 39 -5.96 -10.58 4.85
CA PRO A 39 -6.98 -11.61 4.86
C PRO A 39 -8.36 -11.03 5.24
N ILE A 40 -9.42 -11.54 4.60
CA ILE A 40 -10.83 -11.28 4.98
C ILE A 40 -11.27 -12.44 5.89
N SER A 41 -10.77 -12.46 7.12
CA SER A 41 -10.98 -13.59 8.03
C SER A 41 -11.08 -13.13 9.48
N SER A 42 -10.77 -14.02 10.44
CA SER A 42 -10.90 -13.70 11.87
C SER A 42 -9.93 -12.61 12.29
N TYR A 43 -10.28 -11.94 13.39
CA TYR A 43 -9.46 -10.88 13.98
C TYR A 43 -8.02 -11.36 14.23
N GLU A 44 -7.84 -12.58 14.75
CA GLU A 44 -6.54 -13.15 15.08
C GLU A 44 -5.62 -13.31 13.86
N GLU A 45 -6.17 -13.73 12.71
CA GLU A 45 -5.40 -13.89 11.48
C GLU A 45 -5.03 -12.51 10.90
N VAL A 46 -5.94 -11.55 10.95
CA VAL A 46 -5.67 -10.15 10.56
C VAL A 46 -4.57 -9.55 11.45
N GLU A 47 -4.63 -9.76 12.77
CA GLU A 47 -3.58 -9.30 13.70
C GLU A 47 -2.23 -9.94 13.39
N ALA A 48 -2.20 -11.26 13.19
CA ALA A 48 -0.99 -11.99 12.83
C ALA A 48 -0.39 -11.46 11.50
N PHE A 49 -1.24 -11.13 10.53
CA PHE A 49 -0.83 -10.49 9.28
C PHE A 49 -0.15 -9.15 9.53
N PHE A 50 -0.79 -8.23 10.29
CA PHE A 50 -0.20 -6.91 10.57
C PHE A 50 1.07 -6.99 11.43
N VAL A 51 1.18 -7.96 12.35
CA VAL A 51 2.42 -8.23 13.10
C VAL A 51 3.55 -8.63 12.15
N ASN A 52 3.29 -9.56 11.23
CA ASN A 52 4.26 -9.99 10.24
C ASN A 52 4.68 -8.84 9.31
N LEU A 53 3.72 -8.05 8.82
CA LEU A 53 3.98 -6.92 7.95
C LEU A 53 4.81 -5.83 8.66
N LYS A 54 4.46 -5.49 9.91
CA LYS A 54 5.24 -4.54 10.75
C LYS A 54 6.67 -5.02 10.95
N ARG A 55 6.87 -6.31 11.24
CA ARG A 55 8.19 -6.92 11.38
C ARG A 55 9.00 -6.79 10.08
N SER A 56 8.44 -7.22 8.96
CA SER A 56 9.10 -7.15 7.65
C SER A 56 9.43 -5.72 7.23
N TYR A 57 8.57 -4.76 7.53
CA TYR A 57 8.86 -3.34 7.29
C TYR A 57 10.07 -2.85 8.10
N ARG A 58 10.23 -3.30 9.36
CA ARG A 58 11.32 -2.89 10.24
C ARG A 58 12.66 -3.52 9.87
N GLU A 59 12.66 -4.81 9.54
CA GLU A 59 13.86 -5.58 9.18
C GLU A 59 14.50 -5.11 7.86
N ASN A 60 13.73 -4.46 6.98
CA ASN A 60 14.25 -3.90 5.75
C ASN A 60 14.85 -2.49 6.00
N HIS A 61 16.18 -2.45 6.04
CA HIS A 61 16.98 -1.23 6.17
C HIS A 61 17.37 -0.68 4.80
N THR A 62 16.42 -0.05 4.12
CA THR A 62 16.60 0.51 2.77
C THR A 62 16.30 2.00 2.73
N TYR A 63 16.79 2.69 1.69
CA TYR A 63 16.65 4.13 1.54
C TYR A 63 15.17 4.55 1.43
N CYS A 64 14.38 3.77 0.70
CA CYS A 64 12.95 3.95 0.53
C CYS A 64 12.23 2.60 0.59
N LYS A 65 11.13 2.55 1.35
CA LYS A 65 10.23 1.40 1.43
C LYS A 65 8.88 1.77 0.86
N VAL A 66 8.32 0.86 0.09
CA VAL A 66 6.97 0.94 -0.44
C VAL A 66 6.23 -0.31 0.03
N VAL A 67 5.03 -0.14 0.61
CA VAL A 67 4.10 -1.24 0.86
C VAL A 67 2.93 -1.06 -0.11
N ILE A 68 2.64 -2.09 -0.89
CA ILE A 68 1.60 -2.08 -1.92
C ILE A 68 0.69 -3.30 -1.79
N GLY A 69 -0.56 -3.14 -2.17
CA GLY A 69 -1.49 -4.23 -2.40
C GLY A 69 -2.85 -4.00 -1.75
N ASP A 70 -3.67 -5.04 -1.79
CA ASP A 70 -5.04 -5.03 -1.30
C ASP A 70 -5.07 -5.20 0.22
N PHE A 71 -5.52 -4.15 0.92
CA PHE A 71 -5.66 -4.19 2.37
C PHE A 71 -7.07 -4.51 2.85
N ASN A 72 -8.04 -4.65 1.95
CA ASN A 72 -9.47 -4.75 2.29
C ASN A 72 -9.96 -3.60 3.18
N ALA A 73 -9.21 -2.50 3.26
CA ALA A 73 -9.46 -1.38 4.15
C ALA A 73 -9.85 -0.16 3.32
N LYS A 74 -10.82 0.62 3.79
CA LYS A 74 -11.12 1.93 3.21
C LYS A 74 -10.51 3.01 4.08
N VAL A 75 -9.68 3.86 3.48
CA VAL A 75 -9.02 4.97 4.17
C VAL A 75 -9.74 6.28 3.80
N GLY A 76 -10.32 6.93 4.80
CA GLY A 76 -11.01 8.20 4.65
C GLY A 76 -10.79 9.09 5.88
N PRO A 77 -11.30 10.33 5.87
CA PRO A 77 -11.22 11.23 7.02
C PRO A 77 -11.89 10.61 8.25
N LYS A 78 -11.12 10.06 9.19
CA LYS A 78 -11.64 9.66 10.50
C LYS A 78 -12.03 10.92 11.27
N ARG A 79 -13.16 10.90 11.97
CA ARG A 79 -13.67 12.05 12.74
C ARG A 79 -12.72 12.51 13.87
N THR A 80 -11.65 11.76 14.22
CA THR A 80 -10.96 12.00 15.50
C THR A 80 -9.43 11.85 15.62
N SER A 81 -8.62 11.35 14.67
CA SER A 81 -7.15 11.35 14.88
C SER A 81 -6.30 11.00 13.65
N GLY A 82 -5.16 11.71 13.49
CA GLY A 82 -4.05 11.29 12.60
C GLY A 82 -3.89 12.00 11.25
N LYS A 83 -4.24 13.30 11.13
CA LYS A 83 -4.22 14.03 9.85
C LYS A 83 -2.85 14.18 9.15
N LEU A 84 -1.72 13.94 9.81
CA LEU A 84 -0.40 14.28 9.23
C LEU A 84 0.06 13.28 8.15
N HIS A 85 -0.25 11.99 8.32
CA HIS A 85 0.28 10.91 7.47
C HIS A 85 -0.75 10.36 6.47
N THR A 86 -2.04 10.56 6.78
CA THR A 86 -3.17 10.28 5.89
C THR A 86 -3.63 11.61 5.29
N GLY A 87 -3.44 11.80 3.99
CA GLY A 87 -3.92 12.98 3.28
C GLY A 87 -5.45 13.09 3.27
N THR A 88 -5.95 14.27 2.89
CA THR A 88 -7.37 14.68 3.03
C THR A 88 -8.32 14.08 2.01
N HIS A 89 -7.80 13.36 1.03
CA HIS A 89 -8.56 12.98 -0.16
C HIS A 89 -9.12 11.55 -0.14
N GLY A 90 -8.97 10.79 0.95
CA GLY A 90 -9.52 9.43 1.05
C GLY A 90 -11.06 9.40 0.93
N LEU A 91 -11.61 8.34 0.32
CA LEU A 91 -13.04 8.28 -0.05
C LEU A 91 -13.98 7.95 1.11
N GLN A 92 -13.76 6.82 1.77
CA GLN A 92 -14.64 6.28 2.82
C GLN A 92 -13.81 5.55 3.88
N TRP A 93 -14.37 5.37 5.07
CA TRP A 93 -13.74 4.62 6.16
C TRP A 93 -14.60 3.41 6.53
N ASN A 94 -13.97 2.27 6.80
CA ASN A 94 -14.60 1.07 7.38
C ASN A 94 -13.84 0.61 8.63
N GLU A 95 -14.40 -0.32 9.42
CA GLU A 95 -13.76 -0.82 10.66
C GLU A 95 -12.40 -1.49 10.39
N GLN A 96 -12.26 -2.21 9.27
CA GLN A 96 -10.98 -2.77 8.81
C GLN A 96 -9.94 -1.66 8.52
N GLY A 97 -10.40 -0.44 8.25
CA GLY A 97 -9.62 0.78 8.11
C GLY A 97 -9.07 1.36 9.42
N GLU A 98 -9.11 0.65 10.55
CA GLU A 98 -8.33 1.03 11.75
C GLU A 98 -6.87 0.61 11.68
N ARG A 99 -6.58 -0.59 11.15
CA ARG A 99 -5.24 -1.16 11.17
C ARG A 99 -4.29 -0.52 10.17
N LEU A 100 -4.80 -0.13 9.00
CA LEU A 100 -3.98 0.48 7.97
C LEU A 100 -3.44 1.87 8.39
N PRO A 101 -4.26 2.79 8.94
CA PRO A 101 -3.75 4.03 9.55
C PRO A 101 -2.80 3.79 10.73
N GLU A 102 -3.05 2.77 11.56
CA GLU A 102 -2.13 2.40 12.66
C GLU A 102 -0.76 1.99 12.11
N LEU A 103 -0.71 1.15 11.07
CA LEU A 103 0.51 0.78 10.37
C LEU A 103 1.24 2.01 9.83
N ILE A 104 0.52 2.90 9.13
CA ILE A 104 1.07 4.14 8.57
C ILE A 104 1.70 5.00 9.68
N MET A 105 1.00 5.15 10.82
CA MET A 105 1.48 5.92 11.98
C MET A 105 2.74 5.28 12.61
N ILE A 106 2.70 3.99 12.93
CA ILE A 106 3.81 3.27 13.58
C ILE A 106 5.06 3.28 12.69
N THR A 107 4.87 3.14 11.38
CA THR A 107 5.97 3.10 10.41
C THR A 107 6.46 4.49 10.00
N LYS A 108 5.80 5.55 10.47
CA LYS A 108 6.01 6.95 10.07
C LYS A 108 6.00 7.13 8.55
N SER A 109 5.12 6.38 7.88
CA SER A 109 5.00 6.39 6.43
C SER A 109 3.94 7.39 5.99
N THR A 110 3.77 7.53 4.68
CA THR A 110 2.75 8.35 4.06
C THR A 110 1.79 7.47 3.27
N HIS A 111 0.49 7.66 3.49
CA HIS A 111 -0.55 7.06 2.66
C HIS A 111 -0.61 7.75 1.30
N GLY A 112 -0.20 7.05 0.24
CA GLY A 112 -0.03 7.60 -1.10
C GLY A 112 -1.35 8.00 -1.76
N ASN A 113 -2.36 7.12 -1.74
CA ASN A 113 -3.63 7.33 -2.43
C ASN A 113 -4.35 8.61 -1.99
N SER A 114 -4.20 9.01 -0.71
CA SER A 114 -4.85 10.22 -0.20
C SER A 114 -4.01 11.50 -0.31
N GLN A 115 -2.79 11.44 -0.83
CA GLN A 115 -1.94 12.63 -1.05
C GLN A 115 -2.40 13.50 -2.22
N PHE A 116 -2.98 12.88 -3.24
CA PHE A 116 -3.31 13.54 -4.49
C PHE A 116 -4.81 13.66 -4.65
N GLN A 117 -5.25 14.80 -5.18
CA GLN A 117 -6.62 14.99 -5.61
C GLN A 117 -6.80 14.30 -6.95
N LYS A 118 -7.77 13.38 -7.04
CA LYS A 118 -8.05 12.57 -8.22
C LYS A 118 -9.54 12.54 -8.53
N PHE A 119 -9.88 12.45 -9.81
CA PHE A 119 -11.23 12.12 -10.23
C PHE A 119 -11.63 10.74 -9.71
N ALA A 120 -12.91 10.52 -9.42
CA ALA A 120 -13.42 9.27 -8.87
C ALA A 120 -13.01 8.04 -9.70
N SER A 121 -13.02 8.17 -11.04
CA SER A 121 -12.62 7.12 -11.98
C SER A 121 -11.14 6.72 -11.91
N LEU A 122 -10.30 7.48 -11.21
CA LEU A 122 -8.86 7.22 -11.03
C LEU A 122 -8.53 6.79 -9.60
N ARG A 123 -9.54 6.52 -8.75
CA ARG A 123 -9.35 6.17 -7.34
C ARG A 123 -9.78 4.77 -6.97
N TRP A 124 -10.90 4.31 -7.52
CA TRP A 124 -11.43 3.02 -7.12
C TRP A 124 -10.55 1.90 -7.67
N THR A 125 -10.21 0.97 -6.80
CA THR A 125 -9.32 -0.14 -7.10
C THR A 125 -10.05 -1.47 -7.11
N TRP A 126 -11.31 -1.50 -6.66
CA TRP A 126 -12.19 -2.67 -6.69
C TRP A 126 -13.61 -2.31 -7.13
N GLU A 127 -14.20 -3.17 -7.94
CA GLU A 127 -15.59 -3.12 -8.42
C GLU A 127 -16.38 -4.36 -7.96
N SER A 128 -17.62 -4.17 -7.51
CA SER A 128 -18.48 -5.31 -7.16
C SER A 128 -18.89 -6.12 -8.39
N SER A 129 -19.24 -7.40 -8.19
CA SER A 129 -19.62 -8.30 -9.28
C SER A 129 -20.84 -7.84 -10.10
N ASP A 130 -21.70 -7.03 -9.52
CA ASP A 130 -22.86 -6.40 -10.18
C ASP A 130 -22.54 -5.04 -10.82
N GLY A 131 -21.31 -4.53 -10.68
CA GLY A 131 -20.87 -3.22 -11.14
C GLY A 131 -21.46 -2.03 -10.36
N GLY A 132 -22.21 -2.30 -9.28
CA GLY A 132 -22.95 -1.28 -8.52
C GLY A 132 -22.11 -0.47 -7.54
N TYR A 133 -20.96 -1.02 -7.10
CA TYR A 133 -20.14 -0.45 -6.05
C TYR A 133 -18.66 -0.40 -6.43
N HIS A 134 -18.04 0.74 -6.14
CA HIS A 134 -16.61 0.96 -6.33
C HIS A 134 -15.95 1.32 -5.00
N ASN A 135 -14.83 0.68 -4.68
CA ASN A 135 -14.08 0.91 -3.43
C ASN A 135 -12.58 1.12 -3.68
N GLU A 136 -11.92 1.85 -2.77
CA GLU A 136 -10.47 1.99 -2.72
C GLU A 136 -9.93 1.05 -1.64
N THR A 137 -9.58 -0.18 -2.03
CA THR A 137 -9.10 -1.27 -1.13
C THR A 137 -7.62 -1.57 -1.32
N ASP A 138 -7.08 -1.36 -2.53
CA ASP A 138 -5.64 -1.34 -2.79
C ASP A 138 -5.00 -0.01 -2.40
N HIS A 139 -3.86 -0.07 -1.69
CA HIS A 139 -3.18 1.10 -1.17
C HIS A 139 -1.68 1.07 -1.44
N ILE A 140 -1.12 2.25 -1.68
CA ILE A 140 0.33 2.48 -1.72
C ILE A 140 0.72 3.26 -0.46
N ILE A 141 1.65 2.72 0.32
CA ILE A 141 2.24 3.36 1.51
C ILE A 141 3.74 3.52 1.29
N ILE A 142 4.26 4.73 1.49
CA ILE A 142 5.67 5.03 1.23
C ILE A 142 6.37 5.60 2.47
N SER A 143 7.60 5.14 2.74
CA SER A 143 8.37 5.60 3.90
C SER A 143 8.87 7.05 3.78
N LYS A 144 8.99 7.56 2.55
CA LYS A 144 9.50 8.90 2.25
C LYS A 144 8.63 9.56 1.19
N ARG A 145 7.85 10.56 1.59
CA ARG A 145 6.90 11.27 0.72
C ARG A 145 7.51 11.78 -0.60
N PHE A 146 8.75 12.26 -0.58
CA PHE A 146 9.42 12.78 -1.77
C PHE A 146 9.77 11.72 -2.82
N CYS A 147 9.72 10.43 -2.47
CA CYS A 147 9.87 9.33 -3.42
C CYS A 147 8.57 9.01 -4.18
N LEU A 148 7.48 9.75 -3.92
CA LEU A 148 6.17 9.55 -4.53
C LEU A 148 5.74 10.80 -5.29
N THR A 149 5.56 10.69 -6.60
CA THR A 149 5.15 11.82 -7.45
C THR A 149 3.66 11.82 -7.74
N ASP A 150 3.04 10.64 -7.84
CA ASP A 150 1.62 10.47 -8.11
C ASP A 150 1.12 9.09 -7.64
N VAL A 151 -0.19 8.95 -7.44
CA VAL A 151 -0.91 7.67 -7.24
C VAL A 151 -2.26 7.76 -7.93
N ALA A 152 -2.53 6.87 -8.87
CA ALA A 152 -3.80 6.82 -9.59
C ALA A 152 -3.99 5.45 -10.23
N VAL A 153 -5.24 5.00 -10.29
CA VAL A 153 -5.63 3.82 -11.07
C VAL A 153 -5.33 4.08 -12.54
N VAL A 154 -4.71 3.11 -13.21
CA VAL A 154 -4.39 3.16 -14.64
C VAL A 154 -5.68 3.06 -15.44
N PRO A 155 -6.11 4.13 -16.14
CA PRO A 155 -7.37 4.11 -16.85
C PRO A 155 -7.29 3.20 -18.08
N LYS A 156 -8.41 2.55 -18.42
CA LYS A 156 -8.56 1.73 -19.64
C LYS A 156 -7.56 0.57 -19.74
N PHE A 157 -7.07 0.07 -18.61
CA PHE A 157 -6.26 -1.14 -18.55
C PHE A 157 -7.11 -2.28 -18.00
N TYR A 158 -7.45 -3.25 -18.85
CA TYR A 158 -8.26 -4.40 -18.46
C TYR A 158 -7.37 -5.51 -17.88
N THR A 159 -7.53 -5.78 -16.59
CA THR A 159 -6.78 -6.81 -15.85
C THR A 159 -7.42 -8.19 -15.97
N GLY A 160 -8.70 -8.28 -16.38
CA GLY A 160 -9.50 -9.49 -16.23
C GLY A 160 -9.92 -9.78 -14.78
N SER A 161 -9.71 -8.82 -13.87
CA SER A 161 -10.13 -8.88 -12.47
C SER A 161 -11.16 -7.78 -12.18
N ASP A 162 -11.92 -7.97 -11.11
CA ASP A 162 -12.68 -6.95 -10.40
C ASP A 162 -11.81 -5.82 -9.81
N HIS A 163 -10.48 -5.97 -9.83
CA HIS A 163 -9.55 -4.92 -9.42
C HIS A 163 -8.98 -4.11 -10.59
N GLY A 164 -8.94 -2.80 -10.41
CA GLY A 164 -8.19 -1.86 -11.25
C GLY A 164 -6.70 -1.87 -10.90
N LEU A 165 -5.83 -1.67 -11.89
CA LEU A 165 -4.40 -1.58 -11.65
C LEU A 165 -4.07 -0.20 -11.03
N LEU A 166 -3.60 -0.19 -9.78
CA LEU A 166 -3.13 0.99 -9.06
C LEU A 166 -1.66 1.33 -9.34
#